data_AF-A0A671XIB8-F1
#
_entry.id   AF-A0A671XIB8-F1
#
_cell.length_a   1.000
_cell.length_b   1.000
_cell.length_c   1.000
_cell.angle_alpha   90.00
_cell.angle_beta   90.00
_cell.angle_gamma   90.00
#
_symmetry.space_group_name_H-M   'P 1'
#
loop_
_entity.id
_entity.type
_entity.pdbx_description
1 polymer ?
#
loop_
_entity_poly.entity_id
_entity_poly.type
_entity_poly.pdbx_seq_one_letter_code
_entity_poly.pdbx_strand_id
1 'polypeptide(L)'
;MLNCTVLRGCLCLADRQYGIVIDSGSSRSNVYLYEWPGEKQNDTGVVTEIKNCRVKGDGISAMKVDPQKDAASWKAFQVCMDDIINAIPVAKQNATTLYLGATAGMRLLHKQDEKRSNDIVASLREYLSSLPVDFKSASIISGQEEGLYGWVTVNYLM
;
A
#
# COMPACT_ATOMS: atom_id res chain seq x y z
N MET A 1 21.55 -7.96 18.95
CA MET A 1 22.71 -7.34 18.29
C MET A 1 23.44 -8.41 17.50
N LEU A 2 23.22 -8.53 16.19
CA LEU A 2 24.15 -9.29 15.36
C LEU A 2 25.12 -8.30 14.73
N ASN A 3 26.34 -8.32 15.26
CA ASN A 3 27.49 -7.62 14.70
C ASN A 3 27.78 -8.17 13.30
N CYS A 4 27.74 -7.30 12.30
CA CYS A 4 28.28 -7.60 10.98
C CYS A 4 29.82 -7.52 11.07
N THR A 5 30.45 -8.62 11.50
CA THR A 5 31.90 -8.74 11.47
C THR A 5 32.34 -8.91 10.02
N VAL A 6 33.06 -7.91 9.52
CA VAL A 6 33.66 -7.83 8.18
C VAL A 6 34.55 -9.05 7.92
N LEU A 7 34.01 -10.07 7.25
CA LEU A 7 34.79 -11.15 6.64
C LEU A 7 34.91 -10.85 5.15
N ARG A 8 36.16 -10.60 4.75
CA ARG A 8 36.66 -10.34 3.40
C ARG A 8 35.80 -10.98 2.29
N GLY A 9 35.20 -10.14 1.45
CA GLY A 9 34.78 -10.52 0.10
C GLY A 9 33.30 -10.82 -0.13
N CYS A 10 32.45 -10.81 0.90
CA CYS A 10 31.01 -10.86 0.69
C CYS A 10 30.45 -9.43 0.83
N LEU A 11 29.88 -8.86 -0.24
CA LEU A 11 29.08 -7.65 -0.11
C LEU A 11 28.04 -7.93 0.98
N CYS A 12 28.10 -7.19 2.08
CA CYS A 12 26.98 -7.13 3.01
C CYS A 12 25.82 -6.55 2.21
N LEU A 13 24.93 -7.40 1.69
CA LEU A 13 23.67 -6.95 1.13
C LEU A 13 22.99 -6.19 2.25
N ALA A 14 22.93 -4.87 2.12
CA ALA A 14 22.28 -4.00 3.10
C ALA A 14 20.91 -4.58 3.43
N ASP A 15 20.62 -4.77 4.73
CA ASP A 15 19.37 -5.36 5.17
C ASP A 15 18.20 -4.55 4.60
N ARG A 16 17.40 -5.14 3.70
CA ARG A 16 16.32 -4.41 3.01
C ARG A 16 15.06 -4.39 3.86
N GLN A 17 14.38 -3.26 3.81
CA GLN A 17 13.05 -3.04 4.37
C GLN A 17 12.08 -2.77 3.21
N TYR A 18 10.80 -3.05 3.47
CA TYR A 18 9.75 -2.98 2.48
C TYR A 18 8.53 -2.25 3.02
N GLY A 19 7.77 -1.63 2.12
CA GLY A 19 6.52 -0.96 2.44
C GLY A 19 5.52 -1.07 1.29
N ILE A 20 4.25 -1.25 1.64
CA ILE A 20 3.14 -1.33 0.71
C ILE A 20 2.25 -0.09 0.88
N VAL A 21 1.97 0.58 -0.23
CA VAL A 21 0.99 1.68 -0.27
C VAL A 21 -0.09 1.35 -1.30
N ILE A 22 -1.34 1.40 -0.88
CA ILE A 22 -2.50 1.22 -1.74
C ILE A 22 -3.13 2.59 -1.96
N ASP A 23 -2.98 3.12 -3.17
CA ASP A 23 -3.69 4.32 -3.62
C ASP A 23 -5.03 3.90 -4.22
N SER A 24 -6.10 4.16 -3.48
CA SER A 24 -7.48 3.91 -3.91
C SER A 24 -8.09 5.17 -4.52
N GLY A 25 -7.65 5.46 -5.75
CA GLY A 25 -8.16 6.51 -6.60
C GLY A 25 -9.62 6.34 -7.02
N SER A 26 -10.24 7.41 -7.52
CA SER A 26 -11.64 7.41 -7.96
C SER A 26 -11.91 6.45 -9.10
N SER A 27 -10.95 6.28 -10.01
CA SER A 27 -11.11 5.39 -11.16
C SER A 27 -10.70 3.97 -10.86
N ARG A 28 -9.60 3.78 -10.10
CA ARG A 28 -8.97 2.47 -9.81
C ARG A 28 -8.09 2.55 -8.58
N SER A 29 -7.83 1.38 -7.99
CA SER A 29 -6.76 1.20 -7.01
C SER A 29 -5.44 0.78 -7.67
N ASN A 30 -4.33 1.31 -7.17
CA ASN A 30 -2.98 0.82 -7.46
C ASN A 30 -2.30 0.40 -6.15
N VAL A 31 -1.64 -0.75 -6.17
CA VAL A 31 -0.83 -1.25 -5.06
C VAL A 31 0.65 -1.05 -5.43
N TYR A 32 1.39 -0.34 -4.59
CA TYR A 32 2.81 -0.07 -4.78
C TYR A 32 3.62 -0.80 -3.72
N LEU A 33 4.73 -1.41 -4.14
CA LEU A 33 5.74 -2.00 -3.28
C LEU A 33 7.02 -1.17 -3.38
N TYR A 34 7.46 -0.68 -2.23
CA TYR A 34 8.69 0.06 -2.07
C TYR A 34 9.71 -0.77 -1.31
N GLU A 35 11.00 -0.57 -1.61
CA GLU A 35 12.12 -1.05 -0.81
C GLU A 35 13.08 0.08 -0.43
N TRP A 36 13.78 -0.08 0.68
CA TRP A 36 14.92 0.77 1.05
C TRP A 36 15.95 0.01 1.89
N PRO A 37 17.21 0.48 1.96
CA PRO A 37 18.18 -0.02 2.93
C PRO A 37 17.72 0.29 4.36
N GLY A 38 17.79 -0.68 5.27
CA GLY A 38 17.33 -0.55 6.66
C GLY A 38 18.12 0.47 7.49
N GLU A 39 19.34 0.82 7.05
CA GLU A 39 20.08 1.97 7.55
C GLU A 39 19.75 3.21 6.69
N LYS A 40 19.36 4.31 7.34
CA LYS A 40 19.18 5.60 6.67
C LYS A 40 20.53 6.06 6.11
N GLN A 41 20.61 6.28 4.80
CA GLN A 41 21.76 6.98 4.21
C GLN A 41 21.56 8.48 4.48
N ASN A 42 22.43 9.12 5.25
CA ASN A 42 22.38 10.58 5.51
C ASN A 42 21.02 11.08 6.07
N ASP A 43 20.43 10.38 7.05
CA ASP A 43 19.12 10.69 7.66
C ASP A 43 17.89 10.60 6.72
N THR A 44 18.10 10.36 5.42
CA THR A 44 17.07 10.11 4.41
C THR A 44 17.33 8.78 3.71
N GLY A 45 16.66 7.70 4.13
CA GLY A 45 16.77 6.42 3.43
C GLY A 45 16.26 6.56 2.00
N VAL A 46 17.00 6.08 0.99
CA VAL A 46 16.61 6.07 -0.43
C VAL A 46 15.53 5.01 -0.64
N VAL A 47 14.32 5.45 -0.98
CA VAL A 47 13.15 4.59 -1.20
C VAL A 47 12.96 4.39 -2.70
N THR A 48 12.87 3.14 -3.13
CA THR A 48 12.70 2.76 -4.54
C THR A 48 11.40 1.99 -4.71
N GLU A 49 10.58 2.38 -5.71
CA GLU A 49 9.48 1.53 -6.15
C GLU A 49 10.04 0.32 -6.90
N ILE A 50 9.73 -0.88 -6.41
CA ILE A 50 10.24 -2.13 -7.01
C ILE A 50 9.16 -2.92 -7.74
N LYS A 51 7.88 -2.67 -7.42
CA LYS A 51 6.74 -3.31 -8.09
C LYS A 51 5.48 -2.50 -7.89
N ASN A 52 4.59 -2.53 -8.87
CA ASN A 52 3.22 -2.04 -8.71
C ASN A 52 2.22 -2.99 -9.37
N CYS A 53 0.97 -2.95 -8.89
CA CYS A 53 -0.15 -3.67 -9.48
C CYS A 53 -1.37 -2.74 -9.60
N ARG A 54 -1.82 -2.52 -10.84
CA ARG A 54 -3.04 -1.78 -11.14
C ARG A 54 -4.24 -2.71 -11.08
N VAL A 55 -5.09 -2.54 -10.07
CA VAL A 55 -6.26 -3.41 -9.85
C VAL A 55 -7.21 -3.31 -11.04
N LYS A 56 -7.72 -4.47 -11.49
CA LYS A 56 -8.71 -4.54 -12.58
C LYS A 56 -10.10 -4.20 -12.05
N GLY A 57 -10.89 -3.52 -12.87
CA GLY A 57 -12.25 -3.09 -12.51
C GLY A 57 -12.31 -1.60 -12.20
N ASP A 58 -13.38 -1.23 -11.49
CA ASP A 58 -13.65 0.14 -11.07
C ASP A 58 -13.01 0.46 -9.72
N GLY A 59 -12.99 1.73 -9.34
CA GLY A 59 -12.51 2.17 -8.03
C GLY A 59 -13.39 1.64 -6.90
N ILE A 60 -12.83 1.58 -5.69
CA ILE A 60 -13.53 1.02 -4.52
C ILE A 60 -14.84 1.74 -4.19
N SER A 61 -15.01 2.99 -4.61
CA SER A 61 -16.26 3.76 -4.44
C SER A 61 -17.45 3.21 -5.22
N ALA A 62 -17.21 2.35 -6.21
CA ALA A 62 -18.26 1.66 -6.97
C ALA A 62 -18.75 0.37 -6.30
N MET A 63 -18.09 -0.08 -5.22
CA MET A 63 -18.42 -1.33 -4.55
C MET A 63 -19.70 -1.24 -3.69
N LYS A 64 -20.21 -2.39 -3.27
CA LYS A 64 -21.42 -2.56 -2.43
C LYS A 64 -22.70 -2.10 -3.15
N VAL A 65 -22.72 -2.25 -4.47
CA VAL A 65 -23.88 -1.89 -5.32
C VAL A 65 -24.35 -3.11 -6.11
N ASP A 66 -23.42 -3.82 -6.75
CA ASP A 66 -23.71 -4.99 -7.58
C ASP A 66 -22.87 -6.18 -7.07
N PRO A 67 -23.50 -7.22 -6.47
CA PRO A 67 -22.77 -8.34 -5.90
C PRO A 67 -21.84 -9.08 -6.87
N GLN A 68 -22.19 -9.16 -8.16
CA GLN A 68 -21.38 -9.85 -9.15
C GLN A 68 -20.13 -9.02 -9.50
N LYS A 69 -20.31 -7.70 -9.71
CA LYS A 69 -19.18 -6.79 -9.94
C LYS A 69 -18.29 -6.65 -8.71
N ASP A 70 -18.88 -6.66 -7.53
CA ASP A 70 -18.16 -6.61 -6.25
C ASP A 70 -17.27 -7.84 -6.08
N ALA A 71 -17.80 -9.04 -6.35
CA ALA A 71 -17.02 -10.27 -6.29
C ALA A 71 -15.83 -10.25 -7.28
N ALA A 72 -16.05 -9.75 -8.50
CA ALA A 72 -14.99 -9.61 -9.49
C ALA A 72 -13.92 -8.59 -9.06
N SER A 73 -14.34 -7.45 -8.51
CA SER A 73 -13.45 -6.39 -8.02
C SER A 73 -12.62 -6.87 -6.82
N TRP A 74 -13.24 -7.59 -5.88
CA TRP A 74 -12.55 -8.22 -4.76
C TRP A 74 -11.52 -9.23 -5.23
N LYS A 75 -11.88 -10.12 -6.15
CA LYS A 75 -10.94 -11.09 -6.71
C LYS A 75 -9.76 -10.41 -7.39
N ALA A 76 -10.00 -9.35 -8.16
CA ALA A 76 -8.93 -8.58 -8.79
C ALA A 76 -8.01 -7.90 -7.77
N PHE A 77 -8.58 -7.37 -6.67
CA PHE A 77 -7.82 -6.77 -5.58
C PHE A 77 -6.94 -7.79 -4.87
N GLN A 78 -7.49 -8.96 -4.53
CA GLN A 78 -6.76 -10.06 -3.89
C GLN A 78 -5.60 -10.55 -4.76
N VAL A 79 -5.82 -10.73 -6.06
CA VAL A 79 -4.76 -11.11 -7.00
C VAL A 79 -3.60 -10.10 -7.01
N CYS A 80 -3.89 -8.79 -6.96
CA CYS A 80 -2.83 -7.78 -6.84
C CYS A 80 -2.09 -7.87 -5.50
N MET A 81 -2.81 -8.07 -4.39
CA MET A 81 -2.20 -8.20 -3.07
C MET A 81 -1.28 -9.43 -2.98
N ASP A 82 -1.74 -10.57 -3.49
CA ASP A 82 -0.95 -11.79 -3.52
C ASP A 82 0.32 -11.60 -4.36
N ASP A 83 0.21 -10.98 -5.55
CA ASP A 83 1.35 -10.73 -6.43
C ASP A 83 2.40 -9.79 -5.80
N ILE A 84 1.96 -8.81 -5.01
CA ILE A 84 2.83 -7.88 -4.28
C ILE A 84 3.48 -8.56 -3.07
N ILE A 85 2.70 -9.28 -2.26
CA ILE A 85 3.21 -9.97 -1.06
C ILE A 85 4.20 -11.07 -1.43
N ASN A 86 3.94 -11.82 -2.50
CA ASN A 86 4.84 -12.86 -2.99
C ASN A 86 6.17 -12.32 -3.53
N ALA A 87 6.26 -11.02 -3.85
CA ALA A 87 7.52 -10.39 -4.23
C ALA A 87 8.41 -10.07 -3.02
N ILE A 88 7.86 -10.09 -1.80
CA ILE A 88 8.58 -9.80 -0.57
C ILE A 88 9.18 -11.10 -0.01
N PRO A 89 10.46 -11.12 0.40
CA PRO A 89 11.05 -12.26 1.10
C PRO A 89 10.22 -12.65 2.33
N VAL A 90 9.91 -13.94 2.50
CA VAL A 90 9.02 -14.44 3.57
C VAL A 90 9.44 -13.95 4.97
N ALA A 91 10.74 -13.90 5.25
CA ALA A 91 11.29 -13.42 6.53
C ALA A 91 11.02 -11.92 6.80
N LYS A 92 10.63 -11.15 5.78
CA LYS A 92 10.37 -9.71 5.83
C LYS A 92 8.89 -9.33 5.71
N GLN A 93 8.01 -10.27 5.35
CA GLN A 93 6.58 -10.00 5.14
C GLN A 93 5.92 -9.42 6.40
N ASN A 94 6.06 -10.09 7.56
CA ASN A 94 5.47 -9.62 8.82
C ASN A 94 6.00 -8.25 9.30
N ALA A 95 7.17 -7.82 8.83
CA ALA A 95 7.75 -6.50 9.16
C ALA A 95 7.43 -5.44 8.09
N THR A 96 6.83 -5.84 6.97
CA THR A 96 6.49 -4.94 5.87
C THR A 96 5.25 -4.15 6.24
N THR A 97 5.36 -2.83 6.27
CA THR A 97 4.25 -1.96 6.64
C THR A 97 3.27 -1.79 5.48
N LEU A 98 1.97 -1.82 5.76
CA LEU A 98 0.91 -1.59 4.75
C LEU A 98 -0.01 -0.43 5.13
N TYR A 99 -0.19 0.49 4.17
CA TYR A 99 -1.14 1.60 4.24
C TYR A 99 -2.09 1.60 3.04
N LEU A 100 -3.35 1.99 3.26
CA LEU A 100 -4.31 2.30 2.20
C LEU A 100 -4.83 3.73 2.37
N GLY A 101 -4.68 4.54 1.33
CA GLY A 101 -5.25 5.88 1.22
C GLY A 101 -6.30 5.93 0.13
N ALA A 102 -7.56 6.19 0.49
CA ALA A 102 -8.62 6.43 -0.48
C ALA A 102 -8.83 7.93 -0.70
N THR A 103 -8.98 8.34 -1.95
CA THR A 103 -8.92 9.76 -2.33
C THR A 103 -10.29 10.32 -2.73
N ALA A 104 -10.35 11.17 -3.76
CA ALA A 104 -11.52 11.95 -4.14
C ALA A 104 -12.80 11.10 -4.35
N GLY A 105 -12.69 9.92 -4.94
CA GLY A 105 -13.85 9.05 -5.20
C GLY A 105 -14.56 8.63 -3.91
N MET A 106 -13.79 8.24 -2.89
CA MET A 106 -14.34 7.88 -1.59
C MET A 106 -14.78 9.11 -0.79
N ARG A 107 -14.14 10.27 -0.92
CA ARG A 107 -14.63 11.53 -0.34
C ARG A 107 -16.01 11.91 -0.88
N LEU A 108 -16.22 11.76 -2.19
CA LEU A 108 -17.50 12.02 -2.83
C LEU A 108 -18.55 11.01 -2.35
N LEU A 109 -18.20 9.72 -2.32
CA LEU A 109 -19.10 8.70 -1.80
C LEU A 109 -19.48 8.97 -0.34
N HIS A 110 -18.53 9.28 0.52
CA HIS A 110 -18.80 9.54 1.94
C HIS A 110 -19.80 10.69 2.15
N LYS A 111 -19.77 11.72 1.30
CA LYS A 111 -20.76 12.81 1.33
C LYS A 111 -22.15 12.40 0.84
N GLN A 112 -22.24 11.41 -0.06
CA GLN A 112 -23.49 10.97 -0.68
C GLN A 112 -24.15 9.83 0.12
N ASP A 113 -23.34 8.91 0.64
CA ASP A 113 -23.72 7.68 1.32
C ASP A 113 -22.58 7.30 2.29
N GLU A 114 -22.59 7.97 3.44
CA GLU A 114 -21.59 7.79 4.50
C GLU A 114 -21.52 6.32 4.95
N LYS A 115 -22.68 5.68 5.15
CA LYS A 115 -22.75 4.28 5.58
C LYS A 115 -22.03 3.37 4.60
N ARG A 116 -22.34 3.47 3.30
CA ARG A 116 -21.68 2.64 2.28
C ARG A 116 -20.18 2.88 2.22
N SER A 117 -19.75 4.14 2.31
CA SER A 117 -18.32 4.46 2.35
C SER A 117 -17.60 3.81 3.53
N ASN A 118 -18.22 3.86 4.72
CA ASN A 118 -17.66 3.29 5.95
C ASN A 118 -17.64 1.76 5.88
N ASP A 119 -18.68 1.13 5.33
CA ASP A 119 -18.76 -0.32 5.15
C ASP A 119 -17.68 -0.84 4.17
N ILE A 120 -17.40 -0.10 3.09
CA ILE A 120 -16.32 -0.42 2.15
C ILE A 120 -14.96 -0.36 2.86
N VAL A 121 -14.68 0.73 3.57
CA VAL A 121 -13.42 0.90 4.31
C VAL A 121 -13.28 -0.16 5.40
N ALA A 122 -14.36 -0.52 6.09
CA ALA A 122 -14.36 -1.59 7.10
C ALA A 122 -14.03 -2.95 6.48
N SER A 123 -14.65 -3.32 5.35
CA SER A 123 -14.33 -4.57 4.65
C SER A 123 -12.86 -4.62 4.19
N LEU A 124 -12.31 -3.48 3.73
CA LEU A 124 -10.89 -3.38 3.37
C LEU A 124 -9.99 -3.53 4.60
N ARG A 125 -10.31 -2.89 5.73
CA ARG A 125 -9.54 -3.03 6.98
C ARG A 125 -9.51 -4.47 7.45
N GLU A 126 -10.66 -5.14 7.45
CA GLU A 126 -10.77 -6.54 7.86
C GLU A 126 -9.88 -7.44 7.00
N TYR A 127 -10.00 -7.33 5.67
CA TYR A 127 -9.18 -8.10 4.74
C TYR A 127 -7.68 -7.79 4.90
N LEU A 128 -7.28 -6.52 4.90
CA LEU A 128 -5.88 -6.12 4.97
C LEU A 128 -5.23 -6.52 6.31
N SER A 129 -6.01 -6.51 7.41
CA SER A 129 -5.53 -6.97 8.72
C SER A 129 -5.28 -8.47 8.79
N SER A 130 -5.86 -9.25 7.87
CA SER A 130 -5.69 -10.72 7.81
C SER A 130 -4.44 -11.16 7.03
N LEU A 131 -3.79 -10.23 6.33
CA LEU A 131 -2.62 -10.51 5.50
C LEU A 131 -1.35 -10.64 6.35
N PRO A 132 -0.32 -11.37 5.89
CA PRO A 132 0.95 -11.57 6.62
C PRO A 132 1.87 -10.35 6.54
N VAL A 133 1.33 -9.16 6.79
CA VAL A 133 2.04 -7.88 6.74
C VAL A 133 1.61 -7.00 7.92
N ASP A 134 2.43 -6.02 8.27
CA ASP A 134 2.14 -5.06 9.34
C ASP A 134 1.16 -3.98 8.85
N PHE A 135 -0.12 -4.31 8.85
CA PHE A 135 -1.19 -3.38 8.49
C PHE A 135 -1.30 -2.24 9.51
N LYS A 136 -1.24 -1.00 9.02
CA LYS A 136 -1.34 0.20 9.88
C LYS A 136 -2.66 0.90 9.80
N SER A 137 -3.11 1.23 8.59
CA SER A 137 -4.37 1.96 8.42
C SER A 137 -4.91 1.86 7.01
N ALA A 138 -6.23 1.92 6.93
CA ALA A 138 -6.97 2.24 5.72
C ALA A 138 -7.90 3.41 6.04
N SER A 139 -7.80 4.52 5.31
CA SER A 139 -8.61 5.71 5.56
C SER A 139 -8.92 6.48 4.28
N ILE A 140 -9.95 7.32 4.34
CA ILE A 140 -10.22 8.33 3.31
C ILE A 140 -9.39 9.55 3.66
N ILE A 141 -8.37 9.87 2.85
CA ILE A 141 -7.47 10.99 3.12
C ILE A 141 -8.08 12.32 2.62
N SER A 142 -7.77 13.40 3.32
CA SER A 142 -8.15 14.75 2.92
C SER A 142 -7.43 15.18 1.64
N GLY A 143 -7.95 16.23 0.98
CA GLY A 143 -7.29 16.77 -0.22
C GLY A 143 -5.95 17.42 0.11
N GLN A 144 -5.83 17.97 1.32
CA GLN A 144 -4.60 18.56 1.83
C GLN A 144 -3.53 17.49 2.05
N GLU A 145 -3.88 16.36 2.67
CA GLU A 145 -2.96 15.23 2.84
C GLU A 145 -2.52 14.66 1.49
N GLU A 146 -3.46 14.42 0.57
CA GLU A 146 -3.17 13.94 -0.78
C GLU A 146 -2.20 14.87 -1.52
N GLY A 147 -2.43 16.19 -1.45
CA GLY A 147 -1.53 17.19 -2.04
C GLY A 147 -0.17 17.27 -1.35
N LEU A 148 -0.13 17.20 -0.03
CA LEU A 148 1.10 17.23 0.76
C LEU A 148 1.98 16.00 0.47
N TYR A 149 1.40 14.80 0.48
CA TYR A 149 2.12 13.57 0.19
C TYR A 149 2.67 13.57 -1.25
N GLY A 150 1.88 14.06 -2.21
CA GLY A 150 2.34 14.27 -3.58
C GLY A 150 3.53 15.24 -3.66
N TRP A 151 3.43 16.39 -2.99
CA TRP A 151 4.52 17.38 -2.95
C TRP A 151 5.79 16.82 -2.31
N VAL A 152 5.69 16.13 -1.17
CA VAL A 152 6.84 15.47 -0.52
C VAL A 152 7.46 14.44 -1.45
N THR A 153 6.65 13.63 -2.14
CA THR A 153 7.14 12.59 -3.05
C THR A 153 7.95 13.18 -4.21
N VAL A 154 7.44 14.24 -4.86
CA VAL A 154 8.16 14.89 -5.96
C VAL A 154 9.47 15.52 -5.49
N ASN A 155 9.47 16.23 -4.36
CA ASN A 155 10.68 16.90 -3.86
C ASN A 155 11.70 15.92 -3.27
N TYR A 156 11.26 14.75 -2.82
CA TYR A 156 12.15 13.72 -2.31
C TYR A 156 12.86 12.94 -3.44
N LEU A 157 12.23 12.81 -4.62
CA LEU A 157 12.78 12.10 -5.78
C LEU A 157 13.65 12.98 -6.71
N MET A 158 13.77 14.28 -6.42
CA MET A 158 14.57 15.25 -7.19
C MET A 158 15.91 15.53 -6.50
#